data_AF-A0A380U0L4-F1
#
_entry.id   AF-A0A380U0L4-F1
#
_cell.length_a   1.000
_cell.length_b   1.000
_cell.length_c   1.000
_cell.angle_alpha   90.00
_cell.angle_beta   90.00
_cell.angle_gamma   90.00
#
_symmetry.space_group_name_H-M   'P 1'
#
loop_
_entity.id
_entity.type
_entity.pdbx_description
1 polymer ?
#
loop_
_entity_poly.entity_id
_entity_poly.type
_entity_poly.pdbx_seq_one_letter_code
_entity_poly.pdbx_strand_id
1 'polypeptide(L)'
;MALGKTLKEIDQLSEQEYAEWEMYYQEQPFGQWREDYRTAQISHLLAIINRDSKANPPNLSDFMPFFNDKIENNEDDGAETYLKSRLT
;
A
#
# COMPACT_ATOMS: atom_id res chain seq x y z
N MET A 1 9.29 5.47 1.11
CA MET A 1 9.16 6.56 0.11
C MET A 1 10.18 6.34 -0.99
N ALA A 2 9.75 6.17 -2.23
CA ALA A 2 10.62 6.12 -3.40
C ALA A 2 10.82 7.54 -3.94
N LEU A 3 11.77 8.28 -3.36
CA LEU A 3 12.07 9.67 -3.76
C LEU A 3 12.87 9.75 -5.08
N GLY A 4 13.24 8.60 -5.67
CA GLY A 4 14.10 8.55 -6.86
C GLY A 4 15.53 9.06 -6.62
N LYS A 5 15.88 9.33 -5.36
CA LYS A 5 17.19 9.79 -4.90
C LYS A 5 17.90 8.67 -4.13
N THR A 6 19.22 8.67 -4.17
CA THR A 6 20.06 7.80 -3.35
C THR A 6 20.01 8.23 -1.88
N LEU A 7 20.30 7.31 -0.96
CA LEU A 7 20.34 7.60 0.48
C LEU A 7 21.27 8.78 0.83
N LYS A 8 22.38 8.92 0.09
CA LYS A 8 23.35 9.99 0.27
C LYS A 8 22.79 11.37 -0.11
N GLU A 9 21.93 11.42 -1.12
CA GLU A 9 21.28 12.66 -1.55
C GLU A 9 20.12 13.04 -0.63
N ILE A 10 19.49 12.05 0.03
CA ILE A 10 18.46 12.30 1.04
C ILE A 10 19.07 12.94 2.29
N ASP A 11 20.25 12.50 2.70
CA ASP A 11 20.97 13.05 3.86
C ASP A 11 21.44 14.51 3.65
N GLN A 12 21.42 14.98 2.41
CA GLN A 12 21.76 16.35 2.03
C GLN A 12 20.52 17.27 1.90
N LEU A 13 19.31 16.72 2.01
CA LEU A 13 18.08 17.52 1.98
C LEU A 13 17.96 18.34 3.26
N SER A 14 17.44 19.56 3.13
CA SER A 14 16.99 20.30 4.30
C SER A 14 15.75 19.65 4.91
N GLU A 15 15.55 19.82 6.22
CA GLU A 15 14.38 19.29 6.94
C GLU A 15 13.06 19.78 6.34
N GLN A 16 13.05 21.03 5.84
CA GLN A 16 11.89 21.63 5.20
C GLN A 16 11.56 20.97 3.85
N GLU A 17 12.56 20.75 3.00
CA GLU A 17 12.35 20.03 1.74
C GLU A 17 11.92 18.59 1.98
N TYR A 18 12.51 17.91 2.97
CA TYR A 18 12.10 16.56 3.34
C TYR A 18 10.63 16.48 3.75
N ALA A 19 10.17 17.43 4.57
CA ALA A 19 8.76 17.51 4.99
C ALA A 19 7.81 17.78 3.81
N GLU A 20 8.19 18.65 2.87
CA GLU A 20 7.42 18.89 1.64
C GLU A 20 7.33 17.64 0.77
N TRP A 21 8.44 16.90 0.65
CA TRP A 21 8.46 15.62 -0.05
C TRP A 21 7.61 14.56 0.64
N GLU A 22 7.60 14.52 1.97
CA GLU A 22 6.75 13.61 2.75
C GLU A 22 5.26 13.93 2.54
N MET A 23 4.88 15.22 2.63
CA MET A 23 3.51 15.67 2.34
C MET A 23 3.10 15.36 0.89
N TYR A 24 3.97 15.61 -0.07
CA TYR A 24 3.75 15.24 -1.47
C TYR A 24 3.58 13.72 -1.63
N TYR A 25 4.37 12.91 -0.92
CA TYR A 25 4.27 11.45 -0.96
C TYR A 25 2.97 10.93 -0.33
N GLN A 26 2.44 11.63 0.69
CA GLN A 26 1.14 11.32 1.29
C GLN A 26 -0.03 11.64 0.34
N GLU A 27 0.05 12.73 -0.43
CA GLU A 27 -1.00 13.13 -1.39
C GLU A 27 -1.00 12.32 -2.69
N GLN A 28 0.08 11.61 -2.98
CA GLN A 28 0.32 10.97 -4.27
C GLN A 28 0.37 9.44 -4.11
N PRO A 29 -0.76 8.72 -4.28
CA PRO A 29 -0.77 7.26 -4.20
C PRO A 29 -0.22 6.66 -5.49
N PHE A 30 1.07 6.83 -5.77
CA PHE A 30 1.69 6.31 -6.98
C PHE A 30 2.92 5.48 -6.68
N GLY A 31 2.93 4.29 -7.26
CA GLY A 31 4.14 3.51 -7.41
C GLY A 31 3.80 2.11 -7.89
N GLN A 32 2.97 1.42 -7.12
CA GLN A 32 2.66 0.00 -7.38
C GLN A 32 1.16 -0.27 -7.29
N TRP A 33 0.49 0.23 -6.26
CA TRP A 33 -0.92 -0.12 -6.00
C TRP A 33 -1.89 0.25 -7.13
N ARG A 34 -1.71 1.40 -7.79
CA ARG A 34 -2.54 1.77 -8.97
C ARG A 34 -2.25 0.89 -10.17
N GLU A 35 -1.00 0.50 -10.39
CA GLU A 35 -0.64 -0.42 -11.49
C GLU A 35 -1.16 -1.83 -11.21
N ASP A 36 -1.02 -2.30 -9.97
CA ASP A 36 -1.54 -3.58 -9.51
C ASP A 36 -3.06 -3.61 -9.63
N TYR A 37 -3.75 -2.53 -9.23
CA TYR A 37 -5.21 -2.40 -9.36
C TYR A 37 -5.68 -2.44 -10.81
N ARG A 38 -5.01 -1.71 -11.70
CA ARG A 38 -5.34 -1.74 -13.14
C ARG A 38 -5.08 -3.13 -13.74
N THR A 39 -3.98 -3.76 -13.36
CA THR A 39 -3.63 -5.12 -13.81
C THR A 39 -4.62 -6.15 -13.27
N ALA A 40 -5.07 -6.00 -12.03
CA ALA A 40 -6.08 -6.83 -11.42
C ALA A 40 -7.43 -6.70 -12.14
N GLN A 41 -7.83 -5.49 -12.53
CA GLN A 41 -9.07 -5.28 -13.31
C GLN A 41 -9.04 -6.03 -14.65
N ILE A 42 -7.92 -5.94 -15.37
CA ILE A 42 -7.75 -6.63 -16.66
C ILE A 42 -7.76 -8.15 -16.45
N SER A 43 -7.04 -8.64 -15.45
CA SER A 43 -6.96 -10.07 -15.13
C SER A 43 -8.31 -10.64 -14.71
N HIS A 44 -9.05 -9.91 -13.87
CA HIS A 44 -10.40 -10.25 -13.45
C HIS A 44 -11.37 -10.32 -14.64
N LEU A 45 -11.32 -9.35 -15.55
CA LEU A 45 -12.12 -9.37 -16.76
C LEU A 45 -11.79 -10.58 -17.65
N LEU A 46 -10.51 -10.88 -17.85
CA LEU A 46 -10.07 -12.06 -18.59
C LEU A 46 -10.56 -13.36 -17.94
N ALA A 47 -10.51 -13.44 -16.61
CA ALA A 47 -10.98 -14.59 -15.85
C ALA A 47 -12.49 -14.77 -15.95
N ILE A 48 -13.28 -13.69 -15.96
CA ILE A 48 -14.73 -13.75 -16.19
C ILE A 48 -15.03 -14.28 -17.60
N ILE A 49 -14.32 -13.80 -18.62
CA ILE A 49 -14.56 -14.19 -20.02
C ILE A 49 -14.23 -15.68 -20.24
N ASN A 50 -13.15 -16.17 -19.64
CA ASN A 50 -12.67 -17.55 -19.84
C ASN A 50 -13.22 -18.54 -18.82
N ARG A 51 -14.12 -18.14 -17.90
CA ARG A 51 -14.63 -19.07 -16.90
C ARG A 51 -15.60 -20.08 -17.50
N ASP A 52 -15.60 -21.27 -16.91
CA ASP A 52 -16.68 -22.24 -17.08
C ASP A 52 -17.95 -21.72 -16.36
N SER A 53 -19.12 -21.94 -16.96
CA SER A 53 -20.43 -21.48 -16.45
C SER A 53 -20.77 -22.05 -15.07
N LYS A 54 -20.11 -23.15 -14.67
CA LYS A 54 -20.29 -23.82 -13.37
C LYS A 54 -19.34 -23.32 -12.28
N ALA A 55 -18.33 -22.53 -12.62
CA ALA A 55 -17.34 -22.05 -11.67
C ALA A 55 -17.78 -20.74 -10.98
N ASN A 56 -17.40 -20.58 -9.72
CA ASN A 56 -17.67 -19.36 -8.96
C ASN A 56 -16.97 -18.16 -9.64
N PRO A 57 -17.63 -16.98 -9.70
CA PRO A 57 -17.01 -15.79 -10.24
C PRO A 57 -15.82 -15.39 -9.37
N PRO A 58 -14.63 -15.14 -9.96
CA PRO A 58 -13.47 -14.68 -9.20
C PRO A 58 -13.69 -13.26 -8.72
N ASN A 59 -13.13 -12.86 -7.58
CA ASN A 59 -13.24 -11.50 -7.07
C ASN A 59 -12.02 -10.66 -7.51
N LEU A 60 -12.14 -9.34 -7.55
CA LEU A 60 -11.04 -8.46 -7.96
C LEU A 60 -9.86 -8.56 -6.98
N SER A 61 -10.15 -8.70 -5.69
CA SER A 61 -9.16 -8.86 -4.62
C SER A 61 -8.26 -10.10 -4.78
N ASP A 62 -8.73 -11.13 -5.49
CA ASP A 62 -7.96 -12.36 -5.73
C ASP A 62 -6.76 -12.12 -6.67
N PHE A 63 -6.79 -11.03 -7.45
CA PHE A 63 -5.73 -10.65 -8.39
C PHE A 63 -4.83 -9.54 -7.85
N MET A 64 -4.97 -9.19 -6.57
CA MET A 64 -4.22 -8.12 -5.92
C MET A 64 -3.24 -8.70 -4.87
N PRO A 65 -1.91 -8.51 -5.01
CA PRO A 65 -0.92 -9.13 -4.14
C PRO A 65 -1.04 -8.78 -2.64
N PHE A 66 -1.53 -7.58 -2.33
CA PHE A 66 -1.56 -7.01 -0.97
C PHE A 66 -2.97 -6.98 -0.34
N PHE A 67 -3.98 -7.51 -1.02
CA PHE A 67 -5.39 -7.38 -0.59
C PHE A 67 -5.89 -8.59 0.22
N ASN A 68 -5.13 -9.69 0.18
CA ASN A 68 -5.51 -10.96 0.80
C ASN A 68 -4.64 -11.31 2.01
N ASP A 69 -3.81 -10.37 2.47
CA ASP A 69 -3.40 -10.37 3.88
C ASP A 69 -4.71 -10.24 4.65
N LYS A 70 -5.23 -11.39 5.08
CA LYS A 70 -6.24 -11.44 6.12
C LYS A 70 -5.73 -10.50 7.18
N ILE A 71 -6.47 -9.42 7.36
CA ILE A 71 -6.19 -8.48 8.42
C ILE A 71 -6.45 -9.27 9.71
N GLU A 72 -5.46 -10.00 10.20
CA GLU A 72 -5.32 -10.28 11.62
C GLU A 72 -5.04 -8.93 12.27
N ASN A 73 -6.10 -8.11 12.34
CA ASN A 73 -6.19 -6.95 13.21
C ASN A 73 -6.15 -7.46 14.66
N ASN A 74 -4.99 -7.92 15.13
CA ASN A 74 -4.77 -8.31 16.53
C ASN A 74 -3.31 -8.20 16.96
N GLU A 75 -2.50 -7.39 16.27
CA GLU A 75 -1.24 -6.92 16.85
C GLU A 75 -1.43 -5.45 17.26
N ASP A 76 -1.86 -5.29 18.52
CA ASP A 76 -1.76 -4.06 19.30
C ASP A 76 -0.37 -3.44 19.06
N ASP A 77 -0.32 -2.30 18.37
CA ASP A 77 0.91 -1.62 17.92
C ASP A 77 1.72 -1.01 19.07
N GLY A 78 1.31 -1.27 20.32
CA GLY A 78 1.98 -0.80 21.52
C GLY A 78 1.89 0.72 21.72
N ALA A 79 1.19 1.45 20.85
CA ALA A 79 1.06 2.91 20.95
C ALA A 79 0.39 3.32 22.27
N GLU A 80 -0.57 2.53 22.76
CA GLU A 80 -1.20 2.75 24.07
C GLU A 80 -0.20 2.63 25.24
N THR A 81 0.73 1.67 25.17
CA THR A 81 1.74 1.47 26.22
C THR A 81 2.76 2.60 26.24
N TYR A 82 3.18 3.07 25.05
CA TYR A 82 4.09 4.21 24.91
C TYR A 82 3.47 5.51 25.45
N LEU A 83 2.20 5.78 25.14
CA LEU A 83 1.48 6.96 25.66
C LEU A 83 1.32 6.93 27.18
N LYS A 84 1.02 5.76 27.77
CA LYS A 84 0.92 5.61 29.24
C LYS A 84 2.25 5.84 29.95
N SER A 85 3.36 5.38 29.37
CA SER A 85 4.70 5.56 29.95
C SER A 85 5.16 7.03 30.00
N ARG A 86 4.58 7.90 29.17
CA ARG A 86 4.90 9.33 29.13
C ARG A 86 4.07 10.18 30.08
N LEU A 87 2.95 9.64 30.58
CA LEU A 87 2.00 10.34 31.47
C LEU A 87 2.21 10.00 32.95
N THR A 88 3.22 9.21 33.29
CA THR A 88 3.69 8.92 34.66
C THR A 88 5.06 9.55 34.85
#